data_AF-A0A1T4LSQ2-F1
#
_entry.id   AF-A0A1T4LSQ2-F1
#
_cell.length_a   1.000
_cell.length_b   1.000
_cell.length_c   1.000
_cell.angle_alpha   90.00
_cell.angle_beta   90.00
_cell.angle_gamma   90.00
#
_symmetry.space_group_name_H-M   'P 1'
#
loop_
_entity.id
_entity.type
_entity.pdbx_description
1 polymer ?
#
loop_
_entity_poly.entity_id
_entity_poly.type
_entity_poly.pdbx_seq_one_letter_code
_entity_poly.pdbx_strand_id
1 'polypeptide(L)'
;MARPLKRFVCQSCGAVTSKWSGRCESCGEWNTIVEEAAPAPGPAGGGLARGGKGKLLEFAGLSGSTPQPPRYKSGIAEFDRVCGGGLVVGSALLIGGDPGIGKSTLLLQVAAALAKQNTACAYISGEEALDQVRLRAERLGLHDAPVHLTAATSVRDIVATLERPDAPKVAVIDSIQTMWLDTVDSTPGTVTQVRASAQALVELAKRRGIAVLLVGHVTKDGAIAGPRVLEHMVDTVLYFEGERGHQFRILRTVKNRFGPTDEIGVFEMSDRGLADVANPSALFLAERRGQVSGACVFAGIEGTRPVLVEIQALVAPSSFATPRHAVVGWDSNRLAMVLAVLEARCGVSIGANDVYLNVAGGLRIGEPAADLAVAAAVVSSLADEAVPPDMVVFGEIGLGGEVRPVGQREARLREAAKLGFRTALVPRSQAGPQRPGGTPARATEGIVVDEIEHLSDLVARFQPGDRPLKRPRRNNGPDRGRE
;
A
#
# COMPACT_ATOMS: atom_id res chain seq x y z
N MET A 1 -35.00 -31.67 -26.94
CA MET A 1 -34.16 -30.46 -26.78
C MET A 1 -33.84 -30.31 -25.30
N ALA A 2 -32.56 -30.35 -24.92
CA ALA A 2 -32.15 -30.22 -23.53
C ALA A 2 -32.37 -28.77 -23.06
N ARG A 3 -33.08 -28.60 -21.95
CA ARG A 3 -33.32 -27.29 -21.31
C ARG A 3 -31.94 -26.72 -20.92
N PRO A 4 -31.58 -25.48 -21.29
CA PRO A 4 -30.26 -24.93 -20.98
C PRO A 4 -30.06 -24.95 -19.46
N LEU A 5 -28.94 -25.53 -19.00
CA LEU A 5 -28.60 -25.54 -17.59
C LEU A 5 -28.36 -24.09 -17.16
N LYS A 6 -29.19 -23.59 -16.25
CA LYS A 6 -29.02 -22.26 -15.65
C LYS A 6 -27.75 -22.28 -14.79
N ARG A 7 -26.84 -21.34 -15.02
CA ARG A 7 -25.61 -21.18 -14.26
C ARG A 7 -25.76 -19.93 -13.39
N PHE A 8 -25.34 -20.01 -12.13
CA PHE A 8 -25.40 -18.87 -11.23
C PHE A 8 -23.98 -18.48 -10.85
N VAL A 9 -23.63 -17.19 -10.97
CA VAL A 9 -22.27 -16.70 -10.72
C VAL A 9 -22.33 -15.57 -9.71
N CYS A 10 -21.52 -15.68 -8.66
CA CYS A 10 -21.32 -14.62 -7.69
C CYS A 10 -20.57 -13.46 -8.34
N GLN A 11 -21.20 -12.30 -8.43
CA GLN A 11 -20.62 -11.08 -8.98
C GLN A 11 -19.52 -10.50 -8.08
N SER A 12 -19.45 -10.87 -6.80
CA SER A 12 -18.40 -10.40 -5.89
C SER A 12 -17.09 -11.20 -6.02
N CYS A 13 -17.15 -12.53 -6.04
CA CYS A 13 -15.95 -13.39 -6.06
C CYS A 13 -15.80 -14.28 -7.30
N GLY A 14 -16.80 -14.34 -8.19
CA GLY A 14 -16.80 -15.17 -9.38
C GLY A 14 -17.13 -16.65 -9.15
N ALA A 15 -17.50 -17.05 -7.93
CA ALA A 15 -17.88 -18.43 -7.62
C ALA A 15 -19.12 -18.87 -8.42
N VAL A 16 -19.10 -20.10 -8.94
CA VAL A 16 -20.16 -20.64 -9.80
C VAL A 16 -20.98 -21.67 -9.02
N THR A 17 -22.30 -21.52 -8.99
CA THR A 17 -23.23 -22.45 -8.37
C THR A 17 -24.28 -22.93 -9.39
N SER A 18 -24.80 -24.14 -9.18
CA SER A 18 -25.84 -24.75 -10.02
C SER A 18 -27.26 -24.35 -9.59
N LYS A 19 -27.39 -23.72 -8.43
CA LYS A 19 -28.64 -23.21 -7.87
C LYS A 19 -28.43 -21.79 -7.38
N TRP A 20 -29.46 -20.98 -7.52
CA TRP A 20 -29.49 -19.65 -6.92
C TRP A 20 -29.50 -19.78 -5.40
N SER A 21 -28.76 -18.91 -4.72
CA SER A 21 -28.76 -18.76 -3.27
C SER A 21 -28.69 -17.28 -2.94
N GLY A 22 -29.35 -16.88 -1.85
CA GLY A 22 -29.28 -15.51 -1.35
C GLY A 22 -27.90 -15.15 -0.79
N ARG A 23 -27.05 -16.14 -0.45
CA ARG A 23 -25.70 -15.92 0.08
C ARG A 23 -24.68 -16.77 -0.68
N CYS A 24 -23.56 -16.16 -1.07
CA CYS A 24 -22.44 -16.87 -1.68
C CYS A 24 -21.69 -17.70 -0.64
N GLU A 25 -21.57 -19.01 -0.87
CA GLU A 25 -20.84 -19.92 0.04
C GLU A 25 -19.33 -19.71 0.00
N SER A 26 -18.77 -19.13 -1.06
CA SER A 26 -17.33 -18.85 -1.17
C SER A 26 -16.90 -17.56 -0.48
N CYS A 27 -17.63 -16.45 -0.68
CA CYS A 27 -17.24 -15.15 -0.12
C CYS A 27 -18.14 -14.65 1.01
N GLY A 28 -19.25 -15.34 1.30
CA GLY A 28 -20.18 -14.97 2.36
C GLY A 28 -21.12 -13.80 2.01
N GLU A 29 -20.97 -13.17 0.85
CA GLU A 29 -21.76 -12.01 0.43
C GLU A 29 -23.20 -12.35 0.03
N TRP A 30 -24.12 -11.46 0.36
CA TRP A 30 -25.55 -11.61 0.10
C TRP A 30 -25.95 -10.98 -1.24
N ASN A 31 -26.95 -11.56 -1.92
CA ASN A 31 -27.54 -11.07 -3.17
C ASN A 31 -26.54 -10.82 -4.32
N THR A 32 -25.36 -11.43 -4.26
CA THR A 32 -24.33 -11.29 -5.30
C THR A 32 -24.43 -12.35 -6.39
N ILE A 33 -25.26 -13.39 -6.21
CA ILE A 33 -25.40 -14.49 -7.15
C ILE A 33 -26.42 -14.13 -8.24
N VAL A 34 -25.96 -14.03 -9.49
CA VAL A 34 -26.79 -13.69 -10.66
C VAL A 34 -26.87 -14.89 -11.61
N GLU A 35 -28.03 -15.09 -12.24
CA GLU A 35 -28.23 -16.08 -13.29
C GLU A 35 -27.50 -15.62 -14.57
N GLU A 36 -26.48 -16.36 -14.98
CA GLU A 36 -25.83 -16.20 -16.29
C GLU A 36 -26.30 -17.34 -17.21
N ALA A 37 -26.57 -17.01 -18.47
CA ALA A 37 -26.81 -18.05 -19.46
C ALA A 37 -25.58 -18.96 -19.54
N ALA A 38 -25.77 -20.28 -19.53
CA ALA A 38 -24.66 -21.18 -19.80
C ALA A 38 -24.03 -20.79 -21.14
N PRO A 39 -22.69 -20.75 -21.24
CA PRO A 39 -22.04 -20.55 -22.53
C PRO A 39 -22.62 -21.57 -23.51
N ALA A 40 -22.97 -21.10 -24.72
CA ALA A 40 -23.55 -21.95 -25.75
C ALA A 40 -22.75 -23.26 -25.83
N PRO A 41 -23.40 -24.43 -25.85
CA PRO A 41 -22.67 -25.69 -25.89
C PRO A 41 -21.77 -25.67 -27.11
N GLY A 42 -20.45 -25.60 -26.88
CA GLY A 42 -19.47 -25.93 -27.89
C GLY A 42 -19.76 -27.34 -28.41
N PRO A 43 -19.38 -27.67 -29.66
CA PRO A 43 -19.79 -28.91 -30.30
C PRO A 43 -19.51 -30.10 -29.39
N ALA A 44 -20.56 -30.83 -29.03
CA ALA A 44 -20.45 -32.01 -28.17
C ALA A 44 -19.59 -33.07 -28.87
N GLY A 45 -18.47 -33.43 -28.23
CA GLY A 45 -17.52 -34.45 -28.69
C GLY A 45 -16.22 -33.87 -29.25
N GLY A 46 -15.16 -33.93 -28.44
CA GLY A 46 -13.77 -33.72 -28.88
C GLY A 46 -13.02 -32.75 -27.97
N GLY A 47 -12.23 -33.27 -27.02
CA GLY A 47 -11.22 -32.45 -26.34
C GLY A 47 -10.29 -31.81 -27.37
N LEU A 48 -10.01 -30.50 -27.24
CA LEU A 48 -9.01 -29.70 -27.99
C LEU A 48 -8.95 -29.87 -29.54
N ALA A 49 -9.84 -30.65 -30.16
CA ALA A 49 -9.68 -31.15 -31.53
C ALA A 49 -10.63 -30.48 -32.54
N ARG A 50 -11.42 -29.48 -32.11
CA ARG A 50 -12.27 -28.70 -33.02
C ARG A 50 -12.01 -27.21 -32.82
N GLY A 51 -10.89 -26.76 -33.36
CA GLY A 51 -10.51 -25.35 -33.40
C GLY A 51 -9.01 -25.17 -33.67
N GLY A 52 -8.59 -25.29 -34.93
CA GLY A 52 -7.20 -25.12 -35.36
C GLY A 52 -6.26 -26.25 -34.91
N LYS A 53 -5.22 -26.56 -35.71
CA LYS A 53 -4.10 -27.35 -35.20
C LYS A 53 -3.47 -26.53 -34.08
N GLY A 54 -3.48 -27.05 -32.85
CA GLY A 54 -2.68 -26.47 -31.76
C GLY A 54 -1.24 -26.32 -32.23
N LYS A 55 -0.62 -25.17 -31.95
CA LYS A 55 0.80 -24.99 -32.26
C LYS A 55 1.61 -25.90 -31.33
N LEU A 56 2.53 -26.68 -31.88
CA LEU A 56 3.54 -27.38 -31.09
C LEU A 56 4.29 -26.33 -30.28
N LEU A 57 4.37 -26.56 -28.97
CA LEU A 57 5.09 -25.68 -28.05
C LEU A 57 6.52 -26.18 -27.94
N GLU A 58 7.48 -25.29 -28.19
CA GLU A 58 8.87 -25.55 -27.86
C GLU A 58 9.09 -25.27 -26.37
N PHE A 59 9.57 -26.26 -25.64
CA PHE A 59 9.94 -26.09 -24.23
C PHE A 59 11.35 -25.50 -24.16
N ALA A 60 11.48 -24.32 -23.56
CA ALA A 60 12.77 -23.75 -23.20
C ALA A 60 13.19 -24.20 -21.79
N GLY A 61 14.48 -24.46 -21.59
CA GLY A 61 15.05 -24.76 -20.28
C GLY A 61 15.09 -23.53 -19.37
N LEU A 62 14.97 -23.74 -18.05
CA LEU A 62 15.05 -22.67 -17.05
C LEU A 62 16.43 -22.01 -16.95
N SER A 63 17.49 -22.67 -17.44
CA SER A 63 18.89 -22.23 -17.36
C SER A 63 19.29 -21.18 -18.40
N GLY A 64 18.33 -20.48 -19.02
CA GLY A 64 18.60 -19.41 -19.99
C GLY A 64 18.80 -18.05 -19.34
N SER A 65 19.84 -17.30 -19.74
CA SER A 65 19.97 -15.88 -19.42
C SER A 65 19.12 -15.06 -20.39
N THR A 66 17.87 -14.76 -20.01
CA THR A 66 17.06 -13.79 -20.76
C THR A 66 17.38 -12.39 -20.24
N PRO A 67 17.76 -11.42 -21.10
CA PRO A 67 17.93 -10.05 -20.65
C PRO A 67 16.62 -9.52 -20.04
N GLN A 68 16.73 -8.68 -19.01
CA GLN A 68 15.54 -8.06 -18.42
C GLN A 68 14.75 -7.30 -19.50
N PRO A 69 13.41 -7.35 -19.45
CA PRO A 69 12.61 -6.71 -20.46
C PRO A 69 12.86 -5.18 -20.43
N PRO A 70 12.87 -4.53 -21.61
CA PRO A 70 13.10 -3.09 -21.68
C PRO A 70 12.02 -2.32 -20.91
N ARG A 71 12.40 -1.15 -20.39
CA ARG A 71 11.53 -0.29 -19.58
C ARG A 71 11.45 1.13 -20.13
N TYR A 72 10.25 1.70 -20.11
CA TYR A 72 10.03 3.13 -20.30
C TYR A 72 10.12 3.83 -18.95
N LYS A 73 11.12 4.70 -18.78
CA LYS A 73 11.27 5.52 -17.56
C LYS A 73 10.51 6.82 -17.73
N SER A 74 9.57 7.08 -16.83
CA SER A 74 8.80 8.32 -16.86
C SER A 74 9.64 9.53 -16.44
N GLY A 75 10.71 9.33 -15.66
CA GLY A 75 11.47 10.41 -15.04
C GLY A 75 10.81 10.96 -13.77
N ILE A 76 9.63 10.48 -13.42
CA ILE A 76 8.98 10.69 -12.12
C ILE A 76 9.53 9.60 -11.20
N ALA A 77 10.41 9.98 -10.28
CA ALA A 77 11.27 9.06 -9.56
C ALA A 77 10.46 8.09 -8.68
N GLU A 78 9.43 8.61 -8.01
CA GLU A 78 8.58 7.82 -7.13
C GLU A 78 7.67 6.86 -7.91
N PHE A 79 7.20 7.27 -9.09
CA PHE A 79 6.45 6.39 -10.00
C PHE A 79 7.32 5.27 -10.59
N ASP A 80 8.50 5.64 -11.11
CA ASP A 80 9.43 4.66 -11.67
C ASP A 80 9.87 3.65 -10.60
N ARG A 81 10.06 4.08 -9.35
CA ARG A 81 10.38 3.21 -8.20
C ARG A 81 9.29 2.16 -7.97
N VAL A 82 8.03 2.56 -7.82
CA VAL A 82 6.94 1.60 -7.54
C VAL A 82 6.73 0.62 -8.70
N CYS A 83 7.02 1.02 -9.93
CA CYS A 83 7.01 0.14 -11.11
C CYS A 83 8.24 -0.79 -11.21
N GLY A 84 9.18 -0.72 -10.27
CA GLY A 84 10.42 -1.53 -10.30
C GLY A 84 11.48 -1.00 -11.28
N GLY A 85 11.56 0.32 -11.45
CA GLY A 85 12.51 1.01 -12.34
C GLY A 85 11.93 1.51 -13.66
N GLY A 86 10.60 1.57 -13.79
CA GLY A 86 9.87 2.03 -14.98
C GLY A 86 8.93 0.99 -15.59
N LEU A 87 8.12 1.41 -16.57
CA LEU A 87 7.09 0.60 -17.20
C LEU A 87 7.67 -0.46 -18.13
N VAL A 88 7.35 -1.72 -17.89
CA VAL A 88 7.82 -2.84 -18.71
C VAL A 88 7.08 -2.90 -20.04
N VAL A 89 7.83 -3.09 -21.13
CA VAL A 89 7.26 -3.29 -22.47
C VAL A 89 6.36 -4.53 -22.50
N GLY A 90 5.17 -4.40 -23.09
CA GLY A 90 4.22 -5.52 -23.20
C GLY A 90 3.54 -5.92 -21.89
N SER A 91 3.48 -5.01 -20.90
CA SER A 91 2.88 -5.26 -19.60
C SER A 91 1.55 -4.54 -19.41
N ALA A 92 0.73 -5.07 -18.49
CA ALA A 92 -0.45 -4.38 -17.99
C ALA A 92 -0.30 -3.99 -16.52
N LEU A 93 -0.54 -2.71 -16.23
CA LEU A 93 -0.58 -2.12 -14.89
C LEU A 93 -2.01 -1.74 -14.52
N LEU A 94 -2.40 -2.00 -13.28
CA LEU A 94 -3.64 -1.47 -12.69
C LEU A 94 -3.28 -0.44 -11.62
N ILE A 95 -3.91 0.74 -11.68
CA ILE A 95 -3.86 1.74 -10.60
C ILE A 95 -5.24 1.84 -9.96
N GLY A 96 -5.36 1.28 -8.77
CA GLY A 96 -6.52 1.36 -7.90
C GLY A 96 -6.48 2.59 -7.00
N GLY A 97 -7.63 3.09 -6.56
CA GLY A 97 -7.71 4.09 -5.50
C GLY A 97 -9.05 4.81 -5.46
N ASP A 98 -9.29 5.55 -4.38
CA ASP A 98 -10.54 6.28 -4.18
C ASP A 98 -10.76 7.34 -5.29
N PRO A 99 -12.01 7.63 -5.68
CA PRO A 99 -12.32 8.75 -6.56
C PRO A 99 -11.74 10.06 -6.03
N GLY A 100 -11.13 10.87 -6.91
CA GLY A 100 -10.54 12.15 -6.54
C GLY A 100 -9.17 12.11 -5.86
N ILE A 101 -8.59 10.92 -5.62
CA ILE A 101 -7.27 10.81 -4.96
C ILE A 101 -6.11 11.37 -5.81
N GLY A 102 -6.28 11.41 -7.14
CA GLY A 102 -5.28 11.93 -8.08
C GLY A 102 -4.81 10.96 -9.17
N LYS A 103 -5.46 9.79 -9.36
CA LYS A 103 -5.06 8.75 -10.35
C LYS A 103 -4.89 9.31 -11.77
N SER A 104 -5.92 9.97 -12.30
CA SER A 104 -5.90 10.58 -13.63
C SER A 104 -4.86 11.69 -13.75
N THR A 105 -4.62 12.44 -12.66
CA THR A 105 -3.58 13.48 -12.62
C THR A 105 -2.19 12.87 -12.71
N LEU A 106 -1.91 11.83 -11.92
CA LEU A 106 -0.64 11.08 -11.96
C LEU A 106 -0.40 10.50 -13.35
N LEU A 107 -1.38 9.80 -13.92
CA LEU A 107 -1.22 9.13 -15.21
C LEU A 107 -1.07 10.10 -16.38
N LEU A 108 -1.74 11.25 -16.32
CA LEU A 108 -1.54 12.30 -17.31
C LEU A 108 -0.13 12.90 -17.21
N GLN A 109 0.39 13.12 -16.00
CA GLN A 109 1.79 13.54 -15.78
C GLN A 109 2.79 12.49 -16.30
N VAL A 110 2.57 11.21 -16.01
CA VAL A 110 3.40 10.09 -16.49
C VAL A 110 3.39 10.03 -18.03
N ALA A 111 2.22 10.06 -18.65
CA ALA A 111 2.08 10.03 -20.11
C ALA A 111 2.77 11.23 -20.77
N ALA A 112 2.60 12.43 -20.21
CA ALA A 112 3.26 13.64 -20.69
C ALA A 112 4.79 13.58 -20.55
N ALA A 113 5.29 13.07 -19.43
CA ALA A 113 6.73 12.95 -19.17
C ALA A 113 7.40 11.93 -20.12
N LEU A 114 6.72 10.82 -20.40
CA LEU A 114 7.14 9.82 -21.39
C LEU A 114 7.10 10.37 -22.81
N ALA A 115 6.03 11.08 -23.19
CA ALA A 115 5.88 11.69 -24.50
C ALA A 115 6.97 12.74 -24.78
N LYS A 116 7.32 13.57 -23.79
CA LYS A 116 8.45 14.52 -23.87
C LYS A 116 9.81 13.83 -24.08
N GLN A 117 9.93 12.54 -23.72
CA GLN A 117 11.11 11.70 -23.96
C GLN A 117 11.00 10.86 -25.24
N ASN A 118 10.16 11.26 -26.21
CA ASN A 118 9.93 10.56 -27.49
C ASN A 118 9.33 9.14 -27.35
N THR A 119 8.66 8.85 -26.23
CA THR A 119 7.84 7.64 -26.11
C THR A 119 6.42 7.98 -26.52
N ALA A 120 5.96 7.48 -27.67
CA ALA A 120 4.59 7.73 -28.13
C ALA A 120 3.57 7.19 -27.10
N CYS A 121 2.75 8.09 -26.53
CA CYS A 121 1.76 7.77 -25.51
C CYS A 121 0.36 8.13 -26.00
N ALA A 122 -0.62 7.30 -25.65
CA ALA A 122 -2.03 7.65 -25.78
C ALA A 122 -2.73 7.69 -24.43
N TYR A 123 -3.60 8.67 -24.25
CA TYR A 123 -4.53 8.79 -23.14
C TYR A 123 -5.94 8.60 -23.67
N ILE A 124 -6.58 7.51 -23.27
CA ILE A 124 -7.95 7.16 -23.65
C ILE A 124 -8.84 7.39 -22.45
N SER A 125 -9.65 8.45 -22.51
CA SER A 125 -10.64 8.79 -21.49
C SER A 125 -11.98 8.15 -21.83
N GLY A 126 -12.56 7.43 -20.88
CA GLY A 126 -13.96 7.00 -20.93
C GLY A 126 -14.88 7.78 -19.99
N GLU A 127 -14.33 8.49 -19.00
CA GLU A 127 -15.09 9.28 -18.03
C GLU A 127 -15.22 10.76 -18.41
N GLU A 128 -14.16 11.36 -18.97
CA GLU A 128 -14.08 12.79 -19.21
C GLU A 128 -14.03 13.13 -20.70
N ALA A 129 -14.64 14.27 -21.07
CA ALA A 129 -14.55 14.79 -22.42
C ALA A 129 -13.14 15.30 -22.73
N LEU A 130 -12.77 15.33 -24.02
CA LEU A 130 -11.45 15.77 -24.49
C LEU A 130 -11.06 17.16 -23.94
N ASP A 131 -12.00 18.10 -23.97
CA ASP A 131 -11.73 19.47 -23.54
C ASP A 131 -11.51 19.58 -22.02
N GLN A 132 -12.13 18.70 -21.22
CA GLN A 132 -11.88 18.65 -19.77
C GLN A 132 -10.47 18.13 -19.48
N VAL A 133 -10.02 17.11 -20.21
CA VAL A 133 -8.65 16.60 -20.07
C VAL A 133 -7.64 17.64 -20.53
N ARG A 134 -7.92 18.38 -21.61
CA ARG A 134 -7.07 19.50 -22.08
C ARG A 134 -6.95 20.61 -21.05
N LEU A 135 -8.06 21.07 -20.47
CA LEU A 135 -8.06 22.09 -19.40
C LEU A 135 -7.23 21.64 -18.20
N ARG A 136 -7.31 20.35 -17.84
CA ARG A 136 -6.45 19.77 -16.79
C ARG A 136 -4.99 19.78 -17.20
N ALA A 137 -4.66 19.35 -18.43
CA ALA A 137 -3.30 19.36 -18.93
C ALA A 137 -2.70 20.77 -18.93
N GLU A 138 -3.49 21.79 -19.30
CA GLU A 138 -3.09 23.20 -19.26
C GLU A 138 -2.76 23.64 -17.84
N ARG A 139 -3.66 23.38 -16.88
CA ARG A 139 -3.44 23.68 -15.45
C ARG A 139 -2.18 23.02 -14.89
N LEU A 140 -1.90 21.79 -15.32
CA LEU A 140 -0.70 21.02 -14.92
C LEU A 140 0.58 21.44 -15.65
N GLY A 141 0.51 22.38 -16.62
CA GLY A 141 1.67 22.76 -17.44
C GLY A 141 2.13 21.68 -18.43
N LEU A 142 1.19 20.83 -18.89
CA LEU A 142 1.45 19.68 -19.75
C LEU A 142 0.93 19.87 -21.19
N HIS A 143 0.39 21.04 -21.54
CA HIS A 143 -0.25 21.29 -22.83
C HIS A 143 0.67 21.09 -24.05
N ASP A 144 1.97 21.31 -23.90
CA ASP A 144 2.97 21.10 -24.97
C ASP A 144 3.42 19.64 -25.13
N ALA A 145 2.96 18.73 -24.25
CA ALA A 145 3.36 17.33 -24.33
C ALA A 145 2.67 16.62 -25.52
N PRO A 146 3.40 15.90 -26.39
CA PRO A 146 2.84 15.23 -27.56
C PRO A 146 2.13 13.92 -27.19
N VAL A 147 1.07 14.00 -26.38
CA VAL A 147 0.24 12.86 -25.97
C VAL A 147 -0.96 12.76 -26.89
N HIS A 148 -1.19 11.59 -27.48
CA HIS A 148 -2.39 11.32 -28.28
C HIS A 148 -3.60 11.18 -27.36
N LEU A 149 -4.55 12.10 -27.44
CA LEU A 149 -5.73 12.12 -26.58
C LEU A 149 -6.97 11.69 -27.37
N THR A 150 -7.74 10.74 -26.84
CA THR A 150 -9.05 10.37 -27.40
C THR A 150 -10.06 10.07 -26.29
N ALA A 151 -11.35 10.20 -26.61
CA ALA A 151 -12.45 9.84 -25.73
C ALA A 151 -13.19 8.65 -26.35
N ALA A 152 -13.11 7.49 -25.69
CA ALA A 152 -13.68 6.25 -26.21
C ALA A 152 -14.01 5.27 -25.07
N THR A 153 -15.09 4.53 -25.24
CA THR A 153 -15.55 3.49 -24.29
C THR A 153 -15.59 2.09 -24.91
N SER A 154 -15.65 2.00 -26.25
CA SER A 154 -15.65 0.73 -26.99
C SER A 154 -14.25 0.12 -27.02
N VAL A 155 -14.06 -1.01 -26.34
CA VAL A 155 -12.77 -1.73 -26.32
C VAL A 155 -12.41 -2.23 -27.71
N ARG A 156 -13.38 -2.59 -28.54
CA ARG A 156 -13.13 -3.00 -29.93
C ARG A 156 -12.43 -1.90 -30.70
N ASP A 157 -12.91 -0.66 -30.59
CA ASP A 157 -12.37 0.47 -31.33
C ASP A 157 -10.99 0.87 -30.79
N ILE A 158 -10.81 0.81 -29.46
CA ILE A 158 -9.53 1.04 -28.81
C ILE A 158 -8.50 0.00 -29.28
N VAL A 159 -8.85 -1.28 -29.27
CA VAL A 159 -7.97 -2.37 -29.74
C VAL A 159 -7.60 -2.18 -31.21
N ALA A 160 -8.59 -1.93 -32.09
CA ALA A 160 -8.33 -1.71 -33.51
C ALA A 160 -7.41 -0.50 -33.74
N THR A 161 -7.57 0.56 -32.96
CA THR A 161 -6.71 1.76 -33.02
C THR A 161 -5.28 1.45 -32.59
N LEU A 162 -5.11 0.72 -31.49
CA LEU A 162 -3.81 0.33 -30.93
C LEU A 162 -3.14 -0.85 -31.68
N GLU A 163 -3.82 -1.46 -32.64
CA GLU A 163 -3.26 -2.46 -33.55
C GLU A 163 -2.64 -1.85 -34.82
N ARG A 164 -2.76 -0.54 -35.03
CA ARG A 164 -2.11 0.08 -36.18
C ARG A 164 -0.57 0.00 -36.08
N PRO A 165 0.17 0.01 -37.20
CA PRO A 165 1.63 -0.01 -37.19
C PRO A 165 2.27 1.16 -36.43
N ASP A 166 1.59 2.31 -36.40
CA ASP A 166 1.98 3.56 -35.74
C ASP A 166 1.44 3.67 -34.30
N ALA A 167 1.01 2.54 -33.70
CA ALA A 167 0.44 2.53 -32.37
C ALA A 167 1.39 3.09 -31.30
N PRO A 168 0.85 3.79 -30.30
CA PRO A 168 1.63 4.29 -29.17
C PRO A 168 2.25 3.13 -28.39
N LYS A 169 3.42 3.37 -27.82
CA LYS A 169 4.17 2.42 -26.98
C LYS A 169 3.53 2.25 -25.61
N VAL A 170 2.80 3.27 -25.15
CA VAL A 170 2.13 3.31 -23.85
C VAL A 170 0.70 3.81 -24.03
N ALA A 171 -0.28 3.11 -23.45
CA ALA A 171 -1.68 3.50 -23.50
C ALA A 171 -2.27 3.57 -22.07
N VAL A 172 -2.85 4.71 -21.72
CA VAL A 172 -3.61 4.92 -20.49
C VAL A 172 -5.10 4.76 -20.78
N ILE A 173 -5.80 3.97 -19.96
CA ILE A 173 -7.23 3.70 -20.04
C ILE A 173 -7.89 4.23 -18.76
N ASP A 174 -8.54 5.40 -18.85
CA ASP A 174 -9.12 6.12 -17.72
C ASP A 174 -10.66 6.29 -17.88
N SER A 175 -11.50 5.39 -17.37
CA SER A 175 -11.19 4.25 -16.50
C SER A 175 -11.71 2.93 -17.09
N ILE A 176 -11.25 1.80 -16.54
CA ILE A 176 -11.69 0.47 -17.02
C ILE A 176 -13.19 0.23 -16.76
N GLN A 177 -13.78 0.92 -15.78
CA GLN A 177 -15.20 0.80 -15.45
C GLN A 177 -16.11 1.28 -16.58
N THR A 178 -15.68 2.26 -17.37
CA THR A 178 -16.49 2.81 -18.49
C THR A 178 -16.34 2.02 -19.78
N MET A 179 -15.44 1.04 -19.81
CA MET A 179 -15.12 0.27 -21.00
C MET A 179 -16.15 -0.84 -21.24
N TRP A 180 -16.43 -1.12 -22.50
CA TRP A 180 -17.37 -2.17 -22.87
C TRP A 180 -16.94 -2.95 -24.12
N LEU A 181 -17.37 -4.20 -24.16
CA LEU A 181 -17.26 -5.12 -25.29
C LEU A 181 -18.66 -5.53 -25.73
N ASP A 182 -18.92 -5.45 -27.03
CA ASP A 182 -20.17 -5.85 -27.66
C ASP A 182 -20.41 -7.37 -27.62
N THR A 183 -19.34 -8.16 -27.51
CA THR A 183 -19.41 -9.62 -27.39
C THR A 183 -19.84 -10.10 -26.01
N VAL A 184 -20.02 -9.19 -25.05
CA VAL A 184 -20.39 -9.52 -23.67
C VAL A 184 -21.78 -8.94 -23.39
N ASP A 185 -22.74 -9.81 -23.15
CA ASP A 185 -24.13 -9.43 -22.86
C ASP A 185 -24.27 -8.97 -21.39
N SER A 186 -23.68 -7.83 -21.07
CA SER A 186 -23.79 -7.16 -19.77
C SER A 186 -23.52 -5.67 -19.90
N THR A 187 -24.04 -4.86 -18.99
CA THR A 187 -23.86 -3.41 -19.02
C THR A 187 -22.44 -3.00 -18.62
N PRO A 188 -21.91 -1.88 -19.18
CA PRO A 188 -20.63 -1.31 -18.76
C PRO A 188 -20.59 -1.07 -17.23
N GLY A 189 -19.43 -1.26 -16.62
CA GLY A 189 -19.24 -1.13 -15.17
C GLY A 189 -19.55 -2.39 -14.36
N THR A 190 -20.25 -3.38 -14.94
CA THR A 190 -20.40 -4.71 -14.33
C THR A 190 -19.07 -5.44 -14.26
N VAL A 191 -18.95 -6.36 -13.29
CA VAL A 191 -17.75 -7.19 -13.10
C VAL A 191 -17.42 -7.99 -14.37
N THR A 192 -18.44 -8.51 -15.05
CA THR A 192 -18.26 -9.26 -16.31
C THR A 192 -17.71 -8.39 -17.44
N GLN A 193 -18.28 -7.19 -17.69
CA GLN A 193 -17.73 -6.26 -18.69
C GLN A 193 -16.29 -5.84 -18.37
N VAL A 194 -16.03 -5.48 -17.11
CA VAL A 194 -14.72 -4.97 -16.69
C VAL A 194 -13.63 -6.03 -16.84
N ARG A 195 -13.91 -7.29 -16.47
CA ARG A 195 -12.96 -8.41 -16.65
C ARG A 195 -12.69 -8.69 -18.11
N ALA A 196 -13.73 -8.78 -18.94
CA ALA A 196 -13.58 -9.06 -20.36
C ALA A 196 -12.79 -7.95 -21.07
N SER A 197 -13.11 -6.69 -20.76
CA SER A 197 -12.43 -5.50 -21.27
C SER A 197 -10.94 -5.49 -20.89
N ALA A 198 -10.65 -5.72 -19.60
CA ALA A 198 -9.27 -5.80 -19.12
C ALA A 198 -8.50 -6.95 -19.77
N GLN A 199 -9.13 -8.13 -19.95
CA GLN A 199 -8.49 -9.26 -20.62
C GLN A 199 -8.09 -8.92 -22.05
N ALA A 200 -9.00 -8.33 -22.84
CA ALA A 200 -8.71 -7.95 -24.22
C ALA A 200 -7.53 -6.97 -24.31
N LEU A 201 -7.47 -6.00 -23.40
CA LEU A 201 -6.38 -5.00 -23.32
C LEU A 201 -5.05 -5.62 -22.84
N VAL A 202 -5.07 -6.53 -21.88
CA VAL A 202 -3.88 -7.26 -21.40
C VAL A 202 -3.31 -8.15 -22.52
N GLU A 203 -4.17 -8.85 -23.25
CA GLU A 203 -3.74 -9.67 -24.38
C GLU A 203 -3.14 -8.80 -25.49
N LEU A 204 -3.77 -7.66 -25.81
CA LEU A 204 -3.23 -6.69 -26.73
C LEU A 204 -1.83 -6.21 -26.31
N ALA A 205 -1.66 -5.85 -25.02
CA ALA A 205 -0.38 -5.43 -24.46
C ALA A 205 0.73 -6.44 -24.76
N LYS A 206 0.47 -7.72 -24.48
CA LYS A 206 1.42 -8.81 -24.70
C LYS A 206 1.69 -9.09 -26.17
N ARG A 207 0.64 -9.08 -27.01
CA ARG A 207 0.77 -9.34 -28.46
C ARG A 207 1.52 -8.23 -29.19
N ARG A 208 1.31 -6.96 -28.82
CA ARG A 208 1.89 -5.79 -29.49
C ARG A 208 3.15 -5.25 -28.83
N GLY A 209 3.47 -5.70 -27.61
CA GLY A 209 4.58 -5.14 -26.85
C GLY A 209 4.32 -3.70 -26.38
N ILE A 210 3.05 -3.32 -26.15
CA ILE A 210 2.70 -2.00 -25.60
C ILE A 210 2.51 -2.10 -24.08
N ALA A 211 2.84 -1.05 -23.34
CA ALA A 211 2.50 -0.97 -21.92
C ALA A 211 1.11 -0.35 -21.76
N VAL A 212 0.20 -1.05 -21.07
CA VAL A 212 -1.16 -0.58 -20.83
C VAL A 212 -1.35 -0.26 -19.36
N LEU A 213 -1.80 0.95 -19.05
CA LEU A 213 -2.15 1.39 -17.70
C LEU A 213 -3.66 1.51 -17.58
N LEU A 214 -4.25 0.73 -16.68
CA LEU A 214 -5.68 0.70 -16.41
C LEU A 214 -5.96 1.46 -15.11
N VAL A 215 -6.87 2.44 -15.17
CA VAL A 215 -7.39 3.08 -13.95
C VAL A 215 -8.57 2.28 -13.43
N GLY A 216 -8.54 1.97 -12.14
CA GLY A 216 -9.66 1.35 -11.42
C GLY A 216 -10.10 2.18 -10.22
N HIS A 217 -11.38 2.50 -10.14
CA HIS A 217 -11.98 3.16 -8.99
C HIS A 217 -12.31 2.16 -7.88
N VAL A 218 -11.85 2.43 -6.65
CA VAL A 218 -12.33 1.70 -5.47
C VAL A 218 -13.72 2.23 -5.12
N THR A 219 -14.72 1.36 -5.17
CA THR A 219 -16.08 1.69 -4.72
C THR A 219 -16.37 0.96 -3.43
N LYS A 220 -16.85 1.70 -2.41
CA LYS A 220 -17.12 1.18 -1.07
C LYS A 220 -18.32 0.22 -1.01
N ASP A 221 -19.18 0.26 -2.02
CA ASP A 221 -20.51 -0.39 -1.97
C ASP A 221 -20.69 -1.59 -2.90
N GLY A 222 -19.61 -2.14 -3.50
CA GLY A 222 -19.67 -3.37 -4.30
C GLY A 222 -20.52 -3.33 -5.58
N ALA A 223 -21.21 -2.22 -5.87
CA ALA A 223 -22.09 -2.05 -7.04
C ALA A 223 -21.32 -1.83 -8.36
N ILE A 224 -20.05 -1.45 -8.28
CA ILE A 224 -19.14 -1.29 -9.42
C ILE A 224 -17.97 -2.24 -9.19
N ALA A 225 -17.48 -2.86 -10.27
CA ALA A 225 -16.34 -3.76 -10.20
C ALA A 225 -15.12 -3.04 -9.60
N GLY A 226 -14.82 -3.35 -8.35
CA GLY A 226 -13.65 -2.81 -7.67
C GLY A 226 -12.36 -3.33 -8.31
N PRO A 227 -11.23 -2.60 -8.17
CA PRO A 227 -9.94 -2.98 -8.76
C PRO A 227 -9.47 -4.37 -8.32
N ARG A 228 -9.91 -4.86 -7.15
CA ARG A 228 -9.68 -6.22 -6.65
C ARG A 228 -10.02 -7.33 -7.65
N VAL A 229 -11.04 -7.12 -8.47
CA VAL A 229 -11.45 -8.08 -9.50
C VAL A 229 -10.34 -8.27 -10.54
N LEU A 230 -9.56 -7.23 -10.84
CA LEU A 230 -8.55 -7.24 -11.90
C LEU A 230 -7.14 -7.58 -11.39
N GLU A 231 -6.91 -7.59 -10.08
CA GLU A 231 -5.58 -7.77 -9.48
C GLU A 231 -4.85 -9.02 -9.98
N HIS A 232 -5.58 -10.13 -10.16
CA HIS A 232 -5.01 -11.39 -10.63
C HIS A 232 -4.69 -11.37 -12.13
N MET A 233 -5.41 -10.55 -12.92
CA MET A 233 -5.35 -10.51 -14.38
C MET A 233 -4.17 -9.69 -14.92
N VAL A 234 -3.79 -8.64 -14.20
CA VAL A 234 -2.71 -7.73 -14.60
C VAL A 234 -1.33 -8.20 -14.11
N ASP A 235 -0.26 -7.63 -14.67
CA ASP A 235 1.10 -7.98 -14.28
C ASP A 235 1.57 -7.19 -13.05
N THR A 236 1.10 -5.95 -12.89
CA THR A 236 1.40 -5.09 -11.73
C THR A 236 0.15 -4.38 -11.22
N VAL A 237 0.01 -4.28 -9.90
CA VAL A 237 -1.09 -3.61 -9.18
C VAL A 237 -0.50 -2.56 -8.25
N LEU A 238 -0.92 -1.32 -8.45
CA LEU A 238 -0.62 -0.19 -7.59
C LEU A 238 -1.90 0.33 -6.94
N TYR A 239 -1.86 0.68 -5.66
CA TYR A 239 -2.93 1.39 -4.96
C TYR A 239 -2.48 2.80 -4.64
N PHE A 240 -3.31 3.77 -5.01
CA PHE A 240 -3.09 5.16 -4.67
C PHE A 240 -3.97 5.55 -3.48
N GLU A 241 -3.33 5.78 -2.36
CA GLU A 241 -3.92 5.94 -1.04
C GLU A 241 -3.66 7.36 -0.51
N GLY A 242 -4.57 7.85 0.33
CA GLY A 242 -4.38 9.12 1.02
C GLY A 242 -5.64 9.50 1.79
N GLU A 243 -5.47 9.98 3.01
CA GLU A 243 -6.57 10.39 3.87
C GLU A 243 -7.02 11.82 3.57
N ARG A 244 -8.32 12.08 3.76
CA ARG A 244 -8.90 13.41 3.61
C ARG A 244 -8.30 14.33 4.69
N GLY A 245 -7.58 15.36 4.28
CA GLY A 245 -6.94 16.32 5.18
C GLY A 245 -5.42 16.22 5.24
N HIS A 246 -4.84 15.09 4.84
CA HIS A 246 -3.40 14.99 4.63
C HIS A 246 -3.04 15.51 3.23
N GLN A 247 -1.94 16.26 3.11
CA GLN A 247 -1.45 16.77 1.82
C GLN A 247 -0.83 15.67 0.96
N PHE A 248 -0.44 14.56 1.58
CA PHE A 248 0.29 13.48 0.95
C PHE A 248 -0.61 12.41 0.35
N ARG A 249 -0.08 11.76 -0.69
CA ARG A 249 -0.68 10.64 -1.41
C ARG A 249 0.39 9.57 -1.57
N ILE A 250 0.07 8.34 -1.20
CA ILE A 250 0.99 7.21 -1.20
C ILE A 250 0.58 6.26 -2.31
N LEU A 251 1.45 6.06 -3.28
CA LEU A 251 1.31 5.05 -4.32
C LEU A 251 2.04 3.79 -3.86
N ARG A 252 1.32 2.69 -3.68
CA ARG A 252 1.82 1.46 -3.07
C ARG A 252 1.74 0.31 -4.04
N THR A 253 2.81 -0.47 -4.14
CA THR A 253 2.84 -1.68 -4.96
C THR A 253 2.31 -2.87 -4.18
N VAL A 254 1.19 -3.45 -4.63
CA VAL A 254 0.62 -4.67 -4.01
C VAL A 254 1.02 -5.94 -4.78
N LYS A 255 1.21 -5.81 -6.09
CA LYS A 255 1.67 -6.90 -6.95
C LYS A 255 2.60 -6.34 -8.00
N ASN A 256 3.77 -6.96 -8.21
CA ASN A 256 4.66 -6.58 -9.29
C ASN A 256 5.40 -7.83 -9.79
N ARG A 257 5.08 -8.28 -11.01
CA ARG A 257 5.78 -9.42 -11.63
C ARG A 257 7.20 -9.09 -12.09
N PHE A 258 7.56 -7.81 -12.12
CA PHE A 258 8.81 -7.31 -12.68
C PHE A 258 9.67 -6.56 -11.66
N GLY A 259 9.30 -6.57 -10.38
CA GLY A 259 9.97 -5.79 -9.34
C GLY A 259 9.52 -6.21 -7.96
N PRO A 260 10.06 -5.57 -6.90
CA PRO A 260 9.64 -5.82 -5.53
C PRO A 260 8.16 -5.43 -5.33
N THR A 261 7.49 -6.15 -4.43
CA THR A 261 6.23 -5.73 -3.83
C THR A 261 6.50 -4.76 -2.69
N ASP A 262 5.45 -4.09 -2.20
CA ASP A 262 5.46 -3.26 -1.01
C ASP A 262 6.30 -1.96 -1.11
N GLU A 263 6.86 -1.66 -2.30
CA GLU A 263 7.42 -0.34 -2.60
C GLU A 263 6.37 0.75 -2.48
N ILE A 264 6.81 1.92 -2.02
CA ILE A 264 5.98 3.12 -1.95
C ILE A 264 6.61 4.30 -2.69
N GLY A 265 5.75 5.02 -3.41
CA GLY A 265 6.00 6.34 -3.97
C GLY A 265 5.20 7.37 -3.19
N VAL A 266 5.86 8.41 -2.67
CA VAL A 266 5.18 9.46 -1.90
C VAL A 266 5.05 10.71 -2.74
N PHE A 267 3.83 11.23 -2.83
CA PHE A 267 3.50 12.40 -3.62
C PHE A 267 2.80 13.45 -2.76
N GLU A 268 3.00 14.71 -3.09
CA GLU A 268 2.26 15.84 -2.53
C GLU A 268 1.34 16.44 -3.59
N MET A 269 0.07 16.65 -3.26
CA MET A 269 -0.87 17.31 -4.17
C MET A 269 -0.73 18.83 -4.05
N SER A 270 -0.31 19.47 -5.15
CA SER A 270 -0.19 20.92 -5.29
C SER A 270 -1.12 21.45 -6.39
N ASP A 271 -1.19 22.78 -6.53
CA ASP A 271 -1.93 23.43 -7.63
C ASP A 271 -1.43 23.03 -9.02
N ARG A 272 -0.15 22.62 -9.11
CA ARG A 272 0.50 22.16 -10.36
C ARG A 272 0.40 20.64 -10.55
N GLY A 273 -0.35 19.94 -9.71
CA GLY A 273 -0.48 18.48 -9.73
C GLY A 273 0.34 17.79 -8.65
N LEU A 274 0.70 16.53 -8.90
CA LEU A 274 1.42 15.69 -7.96
C LEU A 274 2.93 15.91 -8.09
N ALA A 275 3.58 16.26 -6.98
CA ALA A 275 5.02 16.42 -6.89
C ALA A 275 5.65 15.26 -6.11
N ASP A 276 6.83 14.80 -6.54
CA ASP A 276 7.59 13.73 -5.89
C ASP A 276 8.13 14.20 -4.53
N VAL A 277 7.94 13.37 -3.50
CA VAL A 277 8.54 13.56 -2.18
C VAL A 277 9.75 12.64 -2.03
N ALA A 278 10.95 13.20 -2.23
CA ALA A 278 12.19 12.44 -2.14
C ALA A 278 12.49 11.94 -0.72
N ASN A 279 12.17 12.75 0.31
CA ASN A 279 12.41 12.44 1.71
C ASN A 279 11.11 12.49 2.53
N PRO A 280 10.33 11.39 2.55
CA PRO A 280 9.06 11.36 3.27
C PRO A 280 9.27 11.40 4.78
N SER A 281 10.35 10.81 5.28
CA SER A 281 10.70 10.80 6.70
C SER A 281 10.88 12.21 7.27
N ALA A 282 11.53 13.11 6.53
CA ALA A 282 11.67 14.51 6.95
C ALA A 282 10.30 15.21 7.11
N LEU A 283 9.33 14.87 6.27
CA LEU A 283 7.98 15.43 6.34
C LEU A 283 7.18 14.85 7.50
N PHE A 284 7.22 13.52 7.70
CA PHE A 284 6.54 12.88 8.83
C PHE A 284 7.05 13.33 10.20
N LEU A 285 8.30 13.81 10.26
CA LEU A 285 8.92 14.34 11.46
C LEU A 285 8.82 15.87 11.59
N ALA A 286 8.34 16.58 10.56
CA ALA A 286 8.33 18.04 10.53
C ALA A 286 7.38 18.67 11.57
N GLU A 287 6.30 17.98 11.92
CA GLU A 287 5.29 18.49 12.87
C GLU A 287 5.67 18.29 14.34
N ARG A 288 6.85 17.72 14.60
CA ARG A 288 7.27 17.35 15.94
C ARG A 288 7.57 18.58 16.80
N ARG A 289 6.84 18.70 17.92
CA ARG A 289 6.97 19.82 18.86
C ARG A 289 7.70 19.40 20.13
N GLY A 290 9.01 19.60 20.19
CA GLY A 290 9.80 19.46 21.42
C GLY A 290 9.82 18.03 22.02
N GLN A 291 10.07 17.94 23.32
CA GLN A 291 10.09 16.68 24.08
C GLN A 291 8.70 16.43 24.68
N VAL A 292 7.92 15.55 24.06
CA VAL A 292 6.56 15.20 24.50
C VAL A 292 6.55 13.76 25.01
N SER A 293 5.96 13.53 26.19
CA SER A 293 5.73 12.19 26.70
C SER A 293 4.72 11.46 25.82
N GLY A 294 4.93 10.16 25.62
CA GLY A 294 4.07 9.36 24.74
C GLY A 294 4.43 9.42 23.27
N ALA A 295 5.53 10.07 22.87
CA ALA A 295 5.97 10.11 21.48
C ALA A 295 7.34 9.44 21.31
N CYS A 296 7.49 8.62 20.27
CA CYS A 296 8.79 8.06 19.87
C CYS A 296 8.90 7.95 18.35
N VAL A 297 10.13 7.93 17.82
CA VAL A 297 10.34 7.76 16.38
C VAL A 297 10.62 6.30 16.07
N PHE A 298 9.76 5.70 15.25
CA PHE A 298 9.93 4.36 14.72
C PHE A 298 10.68 4.42 13.39
N ALA A 299 11.70 3.56 13.22
CA ALA A 299 12.34 3.33 11.92
C ALA A 299 11.76 2.07 11.28
N GLY A 300 10.77 2.25 10.41
CA GLY A 300 10.08 1.18 9.69
C GLY A 300 10.69 0.86 8.33
N ILE A 301 10.32 -0.29 7.78
CA ILE A 301 10.56 -0.63 6.38
C ILE A 301 9.23 -0.77 5.65
N GLU A 302 9.07 -0.01 4.58
CA GLU A 302 7.96 -0.13 3.65
C GLU A 302 8.49 -0.72 2.32
N GLY A 303 8.28 -2.02 2.13
CA GLY A 303 8.92 -2.79 1.05
C GLY A 303 10.43 -2.85 1.21
N THR A 304 11.17 -2.07 0.42
CA THR A 304 12.63 -1.93 0.59
C THR A 304 13.05 -0.55 1.09
N ARG A 305 12.10 0.37 1.27
CA ARG A 305 12.37 1.75 1.66
C ARG A 305 12.29 1.91 3.18
N PRO A 306 13.37 2.34 3.85
CA PRO A 306 13.27 2.77 5.23
C PRO A 306 12.48 4.07 5.34
N VAL A 307 11.56 4.13 6.30
CA VAL A 307 10.73 5.30 6.58
C VAL A 307 10.74 5.54 8.08
N LEU A 308 11.04 6.78 8.49
CA LEU A 308 10.92 7.17 9.89
C LEU A 308 9.57 7.84 10.14
N VAL A 309 8.88 7.38 11.16
CA VAL A 309 7.53 7.84 11.50
C VAL A 309 7.41 8.00 13.00
N GLU A 310 6.70 9.04 13.45
CA GLU A 310 6.40 9.21 14.87
C GLU A 310 5.23 8.32 15.28
N ILE A 311 5.43 7.54 16.34
CA ILE A 311 4.39 6.80 17.04
C ILE A 311 4.01 7.59 18.28
N GLN A 312 2.71 7.86 18.43
CA GLN A 312 2.14 8.60 19.53
C GLN A 312 1.21 7.70 20.33
N ALA A 313 1.39 7.67 21.64
CA ALA A 313 0.54 6.99 22.60
C ALA A 313 0.07 7.99 23.66
N LEU A 314 -1.20 7.91 24.01
CA LEU A 314 -1.78 8.60 25.16
C LEU A 314 -2.43 7.56 26.05
N VAL A 315 -1.93 7.46 27.28
CA VAL A 315 -2.46 6.58 28.31
C VAL A 315 -3.11 7.43 29.40
N ALA A 316 -4.39 7.20 29.64
CA ALA A 316 -5.18 7.97 30.60
C ALA A 316 -6.04 7.05 31.48
N PRO A 317 -6.33 7.41 32.74
CA PRO A 317 -7.23 6.61 33.58
C PRO A 317 -8.59 6.43 32.93
N SER A 318 -9.06 5.19 32.83
CA SER A 318 -10.39 4.93 32.28
C SER A 318 -11.47 5.36 33.27
N SER A 319 -12.52 5.99 32.75
CA SER A 319 -13.76 6.26 33.50
C SER A 319 -14.81 5.14 33.32
N PHE A 320 -14.52 4.16 32.46
CA PHE A 320 -15.42 3.05 32.14
C PHE A 320 -15.00 1.77 32.85
N ALA A 321 -15.95 0.83 32.97
CA ALA A 321 -15.68 -0.50 33.52
C ALA A 321 -14.71 -1.31 32.63
N THR A 322 -14.75 -1.08 31.32
CA THR A 322 -13.84 -1.67 30.34
C THR A 322 -13.01 -0.55 29.68
N PRO A 323 -11.69 -0.53 29.85
CA PRO A 323 -10.85 0.47 29.22
C PRO A 323 -10.93 0.41 27.70
N ARG A 324 -10.81 1.59 27.08
CA ARG A 324 -10.87 1.76 25.64
C ARG A 324 -9.47 1.73 25.06
N HIS A 325 -9.24 0.85 24.09
CA HIS A 325 -8.07 0.87 23.23
C HIS A 325 -8.47 1.36 21.84
N ALA A 326 -7.91 2.47 21.39
CA ALA A 326 -8.17 3.04 20.07
C ALA A 326 -6.85 3.19 19.31
N VAL A 327 -6.83 2.71 18.07
CA VAL A 327 -5.62 2.68 17.24
C VAL A 327 -5.90 3.31 15.88
N VAL A 328 -4.99 4.18 15.45
CA VAL A 328 -4.96 4.77 14.11
C VAL A 328 -3.61 4.49 13.48
N GLY A 329 -3.59 3.87 12.30
CA GLY A 329 -2.38 3.58 11.54
C GLY A 329 -1.60 2.32 11.96
N TRP A 330 -2.12 1.51 12.88
CA TRP A 330 -1.52 0.23 13.28
C TRP A 330 -2.57 -0.84 13.62
N ASP A 331 -2.15 -2.06 13.98
CA ASP A 331 -3.05 -3.18 14.28
C ASP A 331 -3.48 -3.21 15.77
N SER A 332 -4.80 -3.26 16.00
CA SER A 332 -5.37 -3.28 17.36
C SER A 332 -5.06 -4.56 18.13
N ASN A 333 -4.92 -5.71 17.46
CA ASN A 333 -4.61 -6.98 18.13
C ASN A 333 -3.16 -7.00 18.60
N ARG A 334 -2.23 -6.45 17.81
CA ARG A 334 -0.84 -6.24 18.19
C ARG A 334 -0.69 -5.28 19.35
N LEU A 335 -1.45 -4.18 19.40
CA LEU A 335 -1.48 -3.32 20.58
C LEU A 335 -1.90 -4.12 21.82
N ALA A 336 -3.00 -4.86 21.76
CA ALA A 336 -3.47 -5.67 22.89
C ALA A 336 -2.40 -6.68 23.38
N MET A 337 -1.68 -7.31 22.45
CA MET A 337 -0.56 -8.19 22.77
C MET A 337 0.57 -7.45 23.48
N VAL A 338 1.03 -6.31 22.96
CA VAL A 338 2.12 -5.52 23.58
C VAL A 338 1.74 -5.07 24.99
N LEU A 339 0.51 -4.61 25.19
CA LEU A 339 0.00 -4.24 26.51
C LEU A 339 -0.01 -5.42 27.48
N ALA A 340 -0.45 -6.60 27.03
CA ALA A 340 -0.46 -7.81 27.84
C ALA A 340 0.97 -8.24 28.24
N VAL A 341 1.96 -8.11 27.37
CA VAL A 341 3.37 -8.41 27.69
C VAL A 341 3.92 -7.40 28.69
N LEU A 342 3.68 -6.09 28.50
CA LEU A 342 4.09 -5.05 29.45
C LEU A 342 3.53 -5.30 30.86
N GLU A 343 2.27 -5.71 30.95
CA GLU A 343 1.63 -6.00 32.24
C GLU A 343 2.12 -7.30 32.87
N ALA A 344 2.09 -8.41 32.12
CA ALA A 344 2.39 -9.74 32.65
C ALA A 344 3.89 -10.01 32.86
N ARG A 345 4.77 -9.34 32.11
CA ARG A 345 6.23 -9.60 32.14
C ARG A 345 7.04 -8.45 32.73
N CYS A 346 6.58 -7.21 32.59
CA CYS A 346 7.32 -6.03 33.04
C CYS A 346 6.70 -5.36 34.28
N GLY A 347 5.57 -5.85 34.79
CA GLY A 347 4.92 -5.32 35.99
C GLY A 347 4.30 -3.93 35.79
N VAL A 348 4.07 -3.51 34.54
CA VAL A 348 3.46 -2.22 34.24
C VAL A 348 1.96 -2.30 34.43
N SER A 349 1.40 -1.49 35.33
CA SER A 349 -0.05 -1.48 35.59
C SER A 349 -0.82 -0.68 34.53
N ILE A 350 -1.29 -1.34 33.47
CA ILE A 350 -2.01 -0.69 32.35
C ILE A 350 -3.51 -1.02 32.33
N GLY A 351 -3.95 -2.15 32.89
CA GLY A 351 -5.31 -2.67 32.74
C GLY A 351 -6.48 -1.78 33.21
N ALA A 352 -6.23 -0.63 33.86
CA ALA A 352 -7.25 0.34 34.26
C ALA A 352 -7.22 1.65 33.44
N ASN A 353 -6.40 1.72 32.39
CA ASN A 353 -6.20 2.93 31.58
C ASN A 353 -6.73 2.75 30.16
N ASP A 354 -7.34 3.80 29.63
CA ASP A 354 -7.59 3.94 28.20
C ASP A 354 -6.25 4.18 27.48
N VAL A 355 -6.09 3.57 26.31
CA VAL A 355 -4.88 3.68 25.48
C VAL A 355 -5.28 4.13 24.09
N TYR A 356 -4.77 5.28 23.68
CA TYR A 356 -4.94 5.82 22.34
C TYR A 356 -3.59 5.79 21.63
N LEU A 357 -3.53 5.11 20.48
CA LEU A 357 -2.32 5.01 19.65
C LEU A 357 -2.59 5.66 18.29
N ASN A 358 -1.65 6.48 17.84
CA ASN A 358 -1.68 7.13 16.54
C ASN A 358 -0.31 7.05 15.86
N VAL A 359 -0.30 6.64 14.60
CA VAL A 359 0.88 6.75 13.73
C VAL A 359 0.79 8.08 12.99
N ALA A 360 1.75 8.97 13.24
CA ALA A 360 1.76 10.30 12.65
C ALA A 360 1.88 10.25 11.11
N GLY A 361 1.36 11.27 10.44
CA GLY A 361 1.44 11.39 8.99
C GLY A 361 0.44 10.54 8.19
N GLY A 362 -0.49 9.85 8.86
CA GLY A 362 -1.52 9.05 8.20
C GLY A 362 -1.00 7.76 7.56
N LEU A 363 0.23 7.35 7.90
CA LEU A 363 0.81 6.10 7.42
C LEU A 363 0.19 4.91 8.16
N ARG A 364 -0.02 3.80 7.45
CA ARG A 364 -0.36 2.51 8.05
C ARG A 364 0.88 1.64 8.09
N ILE A 365 1.27 1.22 9.29
CA ILE A 365 2.41 0.35 9.52
C ILE A 365 1.90 -1.08 9.70
N GLY A 366 2.49 -2.03 8.97
CA GLY A 366 2.15 -3.46 9.07
C GLY A 366 3.27 -4.34 9.65
N GLU A 367 4.37 -3.75 10.10
CA GLU A 367 5.59 -4.48 10.43
C GLU A 367 5.72 -4.82 11.94
N PRO A 368 6.18 -6.04 12.30
CA PRO A 368 6.48 -6.41 13.69
C PRO A 368 7.50 -5.53 14.40
N ALA A 369 8.43 -4.91 13.66
CA ALA A 369 9.45 -4.03 14.22
C ALA A 369 8.89 -2.81 14.97
N ALA A 370 7.62 -2.47 14.75
CA ALA A 370 6.95 -1.37 15.43
C ALA A 370 6.65 -1.67 16.90
N ASP A 371 6.66 -2.94 17.33
CA ASP A 371 6.27 -3.35 18.69
C ASP A 371 7.06 -2.61 19.77
N LEU A 372 8.38 -2.58 19.63
CA LEU A 372 9.24 -1.91 20.61
C LEU A 372 8.99 -0.41 20.66
N ALA A 373 8.77 0.23 19.50
CA ALA A 373 8.47 1.65 19.43
C ALA A 373 7.12 1.96 20.09
N VAL A 374 6.09 1.13 19.84
CA VAL A 374 4.79 1.28 20.49
C VAL A 374 4.90 1.08 22.00
N ALA A 375 5.64 0.07 22.45
CA ALA A 375 5.88 -0.13 23.88
C ALA A 375 6.61 1.07 24.50
N ALA A 376 7.61 1.64 23.81
CA ALA A 376 8.34 2.82 24.27
C ALA A 376 7.42 4.05 24.38
N ALA A 377 6.54 4.28 23.39
CA ALA A 377 5.55 5.35 23.44
C ALA A 377 4.56 5.15 24.61
N VAL A 378 4.03 3.94 24.79
CA VAL A 378 3.08 3.64 25.89
C VAL A 378 3.74 3.84 27.27
N VAL A 379 4.95 3.31 27.47
CA VAL A 379 5.69 3.47 28.72
C VAL A 379 6.06 4.93 28.97
N SER A 380 6.48 5.65 27.92
CA SER A 380 6.76 7.09 27.97
C SER A 380 5.53 7.90 28.41
N SER A 381 4.35 7.59 27.88
CA SER A 381 3.09 8.25 28.28
C SER A 381 2.71 7.94 29.73
N LEU A 382 2.91 6.70 30.18
CA LEU A 382 2.62 6.28 31.56
C LEU A 382 3.59 6.89 32.58
N ALA A 383 4.87 6.98 32.23
CA ALA A 383 5.91 7.57 33.07
C ALA A 383 5.88 9.10 33.08
N ASP A 384 5.17 9.70 32.11
CA ASP A 384 5.22 11.13 31.80
C ASP A 384 6.66 11.62 31.55
N GLU A 385 7.45 10.78 30.87
CA GLU A 385 8.86 11.03 30.56
C GLU A 385 9.10 10.79 29.07
N ALA A 386 9.60 11.81 28.37
CA ALA A 386 9.77 11.76 26.92
C ALA A 386 10.90 10.84 26.48
N VAL A 387 10.68 10.08 25.41
CA VAL A 387 11.77 9.36 24.72
C VAL A 387 12.75 10.40 24.13
N PRO A 388 14.08 10.18 24.22
CA PRO A 388 15.05 11.13 23.69
C PRO A 388 14.75 11.50 22.24
N PRO A 389 14.78 12.79 21.88
CA PRO A 389 14.22 13.21 20.62
C PRO A 389 15.05 12.74 19.41
N ASP A 390 16.34 12.57 19.59
CA ASP A 390 17.30 12.08 18.61
C ASP A 390 17.48 10.55 18.62
N MET A 391 16.52 9.82 19.22
CA MET A 391 16.47 8.37 19.28
C MET A 391 15.43 7.79 18.32
N VAL A 392 15.85 6.81 17.51
CA VAL A 392 14.93 5.91 16.79
C VAL A 392 14.76 4.60 17.55
N VAL A 393 13.60 3.97 17.45
CA VAL A 393 13.28 2.73 18.15
C VAL A 393 12.74 1.71 17.16
N PHE A 394 13.20 0.46 17.21
CA PHE A 394 12.59 -0.64 16.45
C PHE A 394 12.97 -2.00 17.05
N GLY A 395 12.07 -2.97 16.98
CA GLY A 395 12.25 -4.33 17.49
C GLY A 395 10.92 -5.05 17.59
N GLU A 396 10.94 -6.37 17.45
CA GLU A 396 9.74 -7.22 17.63
C GLU A 396 9.66 -7.69 19.08
N ILE A 397 8.47 -7.69 19.67
CA ILE A 397 8.26 -8.17 21.05
C ILE A 397 7.70 -9.59 21.02
N GLY A 398 8.41 -10.52 21.66
CA GLY A 398 7.89 -11.86 21.92
C GLY A 398 6.98 -11.90 23.15
N LEU A 399 6.11 -12.91 23.23
CA LEU A 399 5.20 -13.12 24.37
C LEU A 399 5.94 -13.46 25.69
N GLY A 400 7.21 -13.87 25.58
CA GLY A 400 8.11 -14.07 26.73
C GLY A 400 8.68 -12.75 27.27
N GLY A 401 8.46 -11.63 26.58
CA GLY A 401 9.06 -10.33 26.91
C GLY A 401 10.46 -10.15 26.33
N GLU A 402 10.94 -11.07 25.49
CA GLU A 402 12.18 -10.91 24.74
C GLU A 402 12.00 -9.94 23.56
N VAL A 403 13.04 -9.16 23.25
CA VAL A 403 13.06 -8.24 22.10
C VAL A 403 13.87 -8.89 20.98
N ARG A 404 13.21 -9.21 19.87
CA ARG A 404 13.73 -10.04 18.79
C ARG A 404 14.34 -9.17 17.67
N PRO A 405 15.44 -9.62 17.03
CA PRO A 405 16.02 -8.97 15.85
C PRO A 405 15.02 -8.86 14.70
N VAL A 406 15.10 -7.77 13.95
CA VAL A 406 14.23 -7.50 12.79
C VAL A 406 15.06 -7.31 11.52
N GLY A 407 14.41 -7.50 10.37
CA GLY A 407 15.06 -7.40 9.06
C GLY A 407 15.57 -5.99 8.75
N GLN A 408 16.58 -5.92 7.88
CA GLN A 408 17.14 -4.68 7.32
C GLN A 408 17.60 -3.66 8.39
N ARG A 409 18.15 -4.15 9.52
CA ARG A 409 18.66 -3.33 10.63
C ARG A 409 19.58 -2.22 10.12
N GLU A 410 20.55 -2.55 9.26
CA GLU A 410 21.49 -1.58 8.73
C GLU A 410 20.74 -0.49 7.96
N ALA A 411 19.85 -0.85 7.03
CA ALA A 411 19.10 0.11 6.21
C ALA A 411 18.31 1.12 7.05
N ARG A 412 17.67 0.68 8.15
CA ARG A 412 16.99 1.56 9.12
C ARG A 412 17.95 2.55 9.75
N LEU A 413 19.09 2.07 10.24
CA LEU A 413 20.11 2.91 10.88
C LEU A 413 20.69 3.94 9.90
N ARG A 414 20.96 3.55 8.65
CA ARG A 414 21.46 4.49 7.62
C ARG A 414 20.49 5.63 7.37
N GLU A 415 19.20 5.31 7.27
CA GLU A 415 18.17 6.33 7.03
C GLU A 415 18.01 7.26 8.23
N ALA A 416 18.02 6.70 9.44
CA ALA A 416 18.02 7.50 10.66
C ALA A 416 19.23 8.44 10.73
N ALA A 417 20.42 7.96 10.36
CA ALA A 417 21.64 8.76 10.37
C ALA A 417 21.57 9.92 9.37
N LYS A 418 21.06 9.68 8.15
CA LYS A 418 20.85 10.73 7.13
C LYS A 418 19.90 11.83 7.60
N LEU A 419 18.94 11.50 8.46
CA LEU A 419 17.97 12.44 9.01
C LEU A 419 18.44 13.12 10.30
N GLY A 420 19.66 12.83 10.74
CA GLY A 420 20.30 13.49 11.87
C GLY A 420 19.98 12.88 13.24
N PHE A 421 19.39 11.67 13.29
CA PHE A 421 19.27 10.93 14.54
C PHE A 421 20.64 10.46 15.00
N ARG A 422 20.85 10.43 16.32
CA ARG A 422 22.14 10.15 16.95
C ARG A 422 22.15 8.85 17.72
N THR A 423 20.98 8.40 18.17
CA THR A 423 20.85 7.18 18.96
C THR A 423 19.78 6.26 18.36
N ALA A 424 19.93 4.96 18.58
CA ALA A 424 18.94 3.96 18.16
C ALA A 424 18.76 2.90 19.24
N LEU A 425 17.53 2.70 19.71
CA LEU A 425 17.16 1.61 20.61
C LEU A 425 16.70 0.40 19.80
N VAL A 426 17.47 -0.69 19.86
CA VAL A 426 17.31 -1.84 18.96
C VAL A 426 17.46 -3.17 19.72
N PRO A 427 16.92 -4.29 19.20
CA PRO A 427 17.22 -5.61 19.71
C PRO A 427 18.72 -5.91 19.64
N ARG A 428 19.23 -6.59 20.65
CA ARG A 428 20.60 -7.13 20.67
C ARG A 428 20.86 -8.02 19.46
N SER A 429 21.92 -7.72 18.71
CA SER A 429 22.27 -8.53 17.53
C SER A 429 22.82 -9.89 17.94
N GLN A 430 22.29 -10.98 17.38
CA GLN A 430 22.95 -12.28 17.42
C GLN A 430 24.03 -12.33 16.31
N ALA A 431 25.18 -11.69 16.52
CA ALA A 431 26.29 -11.74 15.57
C ALA A 431 27.57 -12.30 16.23
N GLY A 432 27.84 -13.60 16.02
CA GLY A 432 29.16 -14.23 16.01
C GLY A 432 30.00 -14.22 17.32
N PRO A 433 31.09 -15.00 17.40
CA PRO A 433 31.83 -15.20 18.64
C PRO A 433 32.43 -13.89 19.17
N GLN A 434 32.21 -13.64 20.46
CA GLN A 434 32.74 -12.48 21.19
C GLN A 434 34.25 -12.37 20.99
N ARG A 435 34.72 -11.24 20.46
CA ARG A 435 36.13 -10.87 20.62
C ARG A 435 36.37 -10.54 22.10
N PRO A 436 37.36 -11.16 22.77
CA PRO A 436 37.65 -10.85 24.16
C PRO A 436 38.25 -9.43 24.24
N GLY A 437 37.53 -8.52 24.90
CA GLY A 437 37.92 -7.12 25.05
C GLY A 437 36.71 -6.19 24.94
N GLY A 438 36.02 -5.98 26.07
CA GLY A 438 34.79 -5.20 26.18
C GLY A 438 34.91 -3.78 25.64
N THR A 439 34.41 -3.58 24.42
CA THR A 439 34.15 -2.26 23.84
C THR A 439 32.75 -2.30 23.24
N PRO A 440 31.88 -1.31 23.51
CA PRO A 440 30.53 -1.26 22.92
C PRO A 440 30.63 -1.32 21.39
N ALA A 441 29.74 -2.10 20.78
CA ALA A 441 29.71 -2.33 19.33
C ALA A 441 29.66 -0.98 18.60
N ARG A 442 30.78 -0.62 17.96
CA ARG A 442 30.93 0.66 17.26
C ARG A 442 29.91 0.78 16.13
N ALA A 443 29.11 1.84 16.25
CA ALA A 443 28.39 2.58 15.23
C ALA A 443 28.47 2.02 13.80
N THR A 444 27.36 1.48 13.33
CA THR A 444 27.08 1.51 11.90
C THR A 444 26.66 2.95 11.59
N GLU A 445 27.51 3.70 10.89
CA GLU A 445 27.19 5.01 10.30
C GLU A 445 26.88 6.17 11.29
N GLY A 446 27.64 6.29 12.38
CA GLY A 446 27.60 7.51 13.22
C GLY A 446 26.43 7.60 14.20
N ILE A 447 25.52 6.62 14.20
CA ILE A 447 24.51 6.44 15.25
C ILE A 447 25.07 5.58 16.38
N VAL A 448 24.85 6.03 17.62
CA VAL A 448 25.08 5.24 18.83
C VAL A 448 23.95 4.22 18.97
N VAL A 449 24.30 2.94 18.86
CA VAL A 449 23.34 1.86 18.97
C VAL A 449 23.24 1.43 20.43
N ASP A 450 22.01 1.46 20.93
CA ASP A 450 21.64 1.04 22.27
C ASP A 450 20.84 -0.26 22.18
N GLU A 451 21.40 -1.34 22.70
CA GLU A 451 20.86 -2.67 22.54
C GLU A 451 20.08 -3.13 23.77
N ILE A 452 18.91 -3.73 23.56
CA ILE A 452 18.11 -4.34 24.61
C ILE A 452 17.80 -5.80 24.27
N GLU A 453 17.66 -6.62 25.31
CA GLU A 453 17.37 -8.05 25.19
C GLU A 453 15.95 -8.36 25.67
N HIS A 454 15.51 -7.65 26.72
CA HIS A 454 14.17 -7.80 27.28
C HIS A 454 13.42 -6.47 27.37
N LEU A 455 12.09 -6.57 27.28
CA LEU A 455 11.20 -5.42 27.40
C LEU A 455 11.26 -4.77 28.80
N SER A 456 11.65 -5.53 29.83
CA SER A 456 11.96 -4.97 31.16
C SER A 456 13.08 -3.94 31.13
N ASP A 457 14.05 -4.09 30.23
CA ASP A 457 15.18 -3.17 30.08
C ASP A 457 14.71 -1.82 29.55
N LEU A 458 13.67 -1.81 28.71
CA LEU A 458 12.99 -0.59 28.27
C LEU A 458 12.32 0.10 29.47
N VAL A 459 11.54 -0.64 30.27
CA VAL A 459 10.79 -0.08 31.41
C VAL A 459 11.74 0.50 32.46
N ALA A 460 12.85 -0.18 32.75
CA ALA A 460 13.86 0.29 33.70
C ALA A 460 14.46 1.66 33.34
N ARG A 461 14.50 2.02 32.05
CA ARG A 461 15.04 3.34 31.61
C ARG A 461 14.16 4.51 32.02
N PHE A 462 12.85 4.30 32.11
CA PHE A 462 11.88 5.29 32.58
C PHE A 462 11.67 5.21 34.11
N GLN A 463 12.43 4.33 34.79
CA GLN A 463 12.41 4.15 36.24
C GLN A 463 13.84 4.17 36.82
N PRO A 464 14.61 5.28 36.73
CA PRO A 464 15.88 5.38 37.41
C PRO A 464 15.67 5.48 38.94
N GLY A 465 15.56 4.31 39.60
CA GLY A 465 15.50 4.12 41.05
C GLY A 465 14.09 4.05 41.63
N ASP A 466 13.78 2.94 42.32
CA ASP A 466 12.75 2.60 43.34
C ASP A 466 11.45 3.44 43.47
N ARG A 467 11.04 4.15 42.42
CA ARG A 467 9.80 4.92 42.37
C ARG A 467 8.83 4.18 41.45
N PRO A 468 7.70 3.66 41.98
CA PRO A 468 6.65 3.13 41.12
C PRO A 468 6.16 4.22 40.17
N LEU A 469 5.81 3.84 38.93
CA LEU A 469 5.24 4.74 37.92
C LEU A 469 4.16 5.60 38.56
N LYS A 470 4.34 6.93 38.49
CA LYS A 470 3.37 7.87 39.06
C LYS A 470 2.02 7.62 38.41
N ARG A 471 1.00 7.34 39.22
CA ARG A 471 -0.39 7.31 38.76
C ARG A 471 -0.69 8.62 38.02
N PRO A 472 -1.39 8.58 36.87
CA PRO A 472 -1.75 9.79 36.15
C PRO A 472 -2.45 10.76 37.11
N ARG A 473 -2.08 12.05 37.06
CA ARG A 473 -2.66 13.07 37.93
C ARG A 473 -4.19 13.08 37.74
N ARG A 474 -4.93 12.65 38.78
CA ARG A 474 -6.37 12.90 38.85
C ARG A 474 -6.55 14.42 38.88
N ASN A 475 -7.28 14.92 37.90
CA ASN A 475 -7.72 16.31 37.86
C ASN A 475 -8.70 16.50 39.03
N ASN A 476 -8.20 16.89 40.20
CA ASN A 476 -9.07 17.27 41.31
C ASN A 476 -9.78 18.56 40.91
N GLY A 477 -11.11 18.47 40.78
CA GLY A 477 -11.99 19.61 40.50
C GLY A 477 -11.81 20.74 41.53
N PRO A 478 -12.34 21.93 41.23
CA PRO A 478 -12.00 23.15 41.95
C PRO A 478 -12.43 23.04 43.42
N ASP A 479 -11.50 23.47 44.26
CA ASP A 479 -11.62 23.63 45.70
C ASP A 479 -12.91 24.40 46.02
N ARG A 480 -13.92 23.70 46.54
CA ARG A 480 -15.10 24.35 47.12
C ARG A 480 -14.67 24.90 48.47
N GLY A 481 -14.23 26.16 48.45
CA GLY A 481 -14.07 26.98 49.64
C GLY A 481 -15.31 26.90 50.51
N ARG A 482 -15.10 26.53 51.77
CA ARG A 482 -16.08 26.67 52.85
C ARG A 482 -16.04 28.11 53.35
N GLU A 483 -17.24 28.57 53.71
CA GLU A 483 -17.58 29.80 54.44
C GLU A 483 -16.71 30.07 55.67
#